data_AF-A0A7K0FG63-F1
#
_entry.id   AF-A0A7K0FG63-F1
#
_cell.length_a   1.000
_cell.length_b   1.000
_cell.length_c   1.000
_cell.angle_alpha   90.00
_cell.angle_beta   90.00
_cell.angle_gamma   90.00
#
_symmetry.space_group_name_H-M   'P 1'
#
loop_
_entity.id
_entity.type
_entity.pdbx_description
1 polymer ?
#
loop_
_entity_poly.entity_id
_entity_poly.type
_entity_poly.pdbx_seq_one_letter_code
_entity_poly.pdbx_strand_id
1 'polypeptide(L)'
;MDKPRIAVFDEWIPFHIGTEIKLPENDNPINWSEFINSPEFLLTYDNGSRKEYRLQDEKAIDEIHRILKFQTCPICKSKMAPRPQDFNEQIYICLTCGFWGGRGSRMDNVSSKIGLRGVLGIYKPLVPLQDSTTEYLVSHLKKHPDQLPNIGPKRAEKFVMDLLSDYLNCEVKNVGGYKDKGIDGYIIKGDEISSIVQIKWRENMNGAESVKVIREVAGTLLARGIPSGILVSNKDHFSKDAIEDANLISKNEINKLGTMQLELMDYHNILDMLEISNTKLTDKMRIEDWINFEQGHHVFDGAMRISDDFVKMFK
;
A
#
# COMPACT_ATOMS: atom_id res chain seq x y z
N MET A 1 18.75 12.40 -1.97
CA MET A 1 17.42 11.92 -2.42
C MET A 1 16.89 11.04 -1.31
N ASP A 2 15.75 11.40 -0.73
CA ASP A 2 15.12 10.55 0.29
C ASP A 2 14.73 9.22 -0.37
N LYS A 3 14.97 8.12 0.35
CA LYS A 3 14.56 6.79 -0.12
C LYS A 3 13.04 6.78 -0.33
N PRO A 4 12.52 6.09 -1.36
CA PRO A 4 11.08 5.99 -1.58
C PRO A 4 10.41 5.42 -0.32
N ARG A 5 9.35 6.09 0.14
CA ARG A 5 8.57 5.62 1.29
C ARG A 5 7.58 4.56 0.81
N ILE A 6 7.80 3.32 1.24
CA ILE A 6 6.88 2.20 1.03
C ILE A 6 5.88 2.15 2.19
N ALA A 7 4.67 1.66 1.93
CA ALA A 7 3.72 1.26 2.97
C ALA A 7 4.24 0.02 3.70
N VAL A 8 5.19 0.29 4.60
CA VAL A 8 5.53 -0.54 5.74
C VAL A 8 4.64 -0.09 6.88
N PHE A 9 4.54 -0.91 7.92
CA PHE A 9 3.75 -0.67 9.10
C PHE A 9 4.14 0.70 9.66
N ASP A 10 3.28 1.70 9.45
CA ASP A 10 3.60 3.12 9.66
C ASP A 10 4.01 3.40 11.11
N GLU A 11 3.46 2.62 12.04
CA GLU A 11 3.83 2.60 13.45
C GLU A 11 3.94 1.15 13.92
N TRP A 12 4.41 0.99 15.15
CA TRP A 12 4.50 -0.28 15.84
C TRP A 12 3.95 -0.15 17.25
N ILE A 13 3.42 -1.24 17.80
CA ILE A 13 3.01 -1.32 19.19
C ILE A 13 4.13 -1.98 19.97
N PRO A 14 4.77 -1.24 20.88
CA PRO A 14 5.81 -1.79 21.72
C PRO A 14 5.16 -2.25 23.04
N PHE A 15 5.48 -3.45 23.54
CA PHE A 15 4.88 -4.04 24.76
C PHE A 15 5.79 -5.00 25.52
N HIS A 16 5.37 -5.48 26.69
CA HIS A 16 6.12 -6.44 27.50
C HIS A 16 5.63 -7.86 27.21
N ILE A 17 6.54 -8.82 27.03
CA ILE A 17 6.20 -10.22 26.78
C ILE A 17 6.52 -11.14 27.97
N GLY A 18 6.80 -10.58 29.15
CA GLY A 18 7.22 -11.35 30.32
C GLY A 18 8.69 -11.75 30.27
N THR A 19 9.11 -12.73 31.07
CA THR A 19 10.52 -13.18 31.14
C THR A 19 10.77 -14.51 30.44
N GLU A 20 9.70 -15.20 30.06
CA GLU A 20 9.75 -16.54 29.49
C GLU A 20 9.58 -16.49 27.97
N ILE A 21 10.23 -17.41 27.27
CA ILE A 21 9.98 -17.64 25.85
C ILE A 21 9.09 -18.89 25.75
N LYS A 22 7.81 -18.68 25.44
CA LYS A 22 6.92 -19.79 25.09
C LYS A 22 7.34 -20.35 23.72
N LEU A 23 7.29 -21.67 23.56
CA LEU A 23 7.52 -22.36 22.28
C LEU A 23 6.20 -22.93 21.77
N PRO A 24 5.40 -22.18 21.00
CA PRO A 24 4.07 -22.62 20.57
C PRO A 24 4.16 -23.88 19.72
N GLU A 25 3.28 -24.85 19.93
CA GLU A 25 3.33 -26.13 19.20
C GLU A 25 2.97 -25.98 17.72
N ASN A 26 2.03 -25.09 17.40
CA ASN A 26 1.46 -24.92 16.07
C ASN A 26 1.70 -23.53 15.49
N ASP A 27 1.81 -23.44 14.16
CA ASP A 27 1.95 -22.18 13.43
C ASP A 27 0.57 -21.55 13.12
N ASN A 28 -0.11 -21.11 14.17
CA ASN A 28 -1.42 -20.46 14.07
C ASN A 28 -1.27 -18.97 14.37
N PRO A 29 -1.12 -18.10 13.36
CA PRO A 29 -1.04 -16.66 13.59
C PRO A 29 -2.35 -16.09 14.10
N ILE A 30 -2.21 -15.00 14.83
CA ILE A 30 -3.36 -14.24 15.32
C ILE A 30 -4.23 -13.74 14.17
N ASN A 31 -5.52 -13.60 14.45
CA ASN A 31 -6.43 -12.90 13.55
C ASN A 31 -6.10 -11.41 13.57
N TRP A 32 -5.32 -10.97 12.57
CA TRP A 32 -4.77 -9.63 12.53
C TRP A 32 -5.84 -8.53 12.43
N SER A 33 -6.93 -8.80 11.70
CA SER A 33 -8.06 -7.87 11.58
C SER A 33 -8.77 -7.67 12.91
N GLU A 34 -8.93 -8.72 13.70
CA GLU A 34 -9.50 -8.64 15.04
C GLU A 34 -8.57 -7.87 15.98
N PHE A 35 -7.28 -8.19 15.97
CA PHE A 35 -6.29 -7.51 16.80
C PHE A 35 -6.22 -6.00 16.53
N ILE A 36 -6.14 -5.58 15.27
CA ILE A 36 -6.07 -4.15 14.91
C ILE A 36 -7.32 -3.39 15.32
N ASN A 37 -8.49 -4.02 15.33
CA ASN A 37 -9.74 -3.33 15.65
C ASN A 37 -10.02 -3.24 17.15
N SER A 38 -9.36 -4.06 17.97
CA SER A 38 -9.55 -4.06 19.42
C SER A 38 -8.35 -4.59 20.18
N PRO A 39 -7.18 -3.90 20.16
CA PRO A 39 -6.07 -4.26 21.03
C PRO A 39 -6.40 -3.87 22.47
N GLU A 40 -6.02 -4.72 23.42
CA GLU A 40 -6.26 -4.45 24.84
C GLU A 40 -5.18 -3.53 25.41
N PHE A 41 -5.57 -2.35 25.90
CA PHE A 41 -4.68 -1.37 26.51
C PHE A 41 -5.02 -1.13 27.98
N LEU A 42 -3.99 -1.16 28.84
CA LEU A 42 -4.08 -0.81 30.25
C LEU A 42 -3.59 0.62 30.48
N LEU A 43 -4.40 1.47 31.13
CA LEU A 43 -3.96 2.79 31.59
C LEU A 43 -2.91 2.62 32.70
N THR A 44 -1.71 3.18 32.50
CA THR A 44 -0.58 3.06 33.43
C THR A 44 -0.18 4.38 34.07
N TYR A 45 -0.58 5.50 33.50
CA TYR A 45 -0.32 6.84 34.02
C TYR A 45 -1.45 7.79 33.62
N ASP A 46 -1.89 8.61 34.57
CA ASP A 46 -2.84 9.70 34.35
C ASP A 46 -2.53 10.84 35.33
N ASN A 47 -2.34 12.05 34.80
CA ASN A 47 -2.16 13.26 35.61
C ASN A 47 -3.19 14.36 35.26
N GLY A 48 -4.26 14.02 34.54
CA GLY A 48 -5.28 14.94 34.04
C GLY A 48 -4.92 15.64 32.73
N SER A 49 -3.64 15.89 32.44
CA SER A 49 -3.16 16.51 31.19
C SER A 49 -2.60 15.52 30.17
N ARG A 50 -2.16 14.35 30.65
CA ARG A 50 -1.53 13.30 29.86
C ARG A 50 -1.95 11.94 30.41
N LYS A 51 -2.40 11.07 29.51
CA LYS A 51 -2.67 9.67 29.79
C LYS A 51 -1.70 8.80 29.01
N GLU A 52 -1.24 7.73 29.64
CA GLU A 52 -0.34 6.77 29.01
C GLU A 52 -0.74 5.33 29.31
N TYR A 53 -0.62 4.50 28.28
CA TYR A 53 -1.14 3.15 28.24
C TYR A 53 -0.03 2.13 27.99
N ARG A 54 -0.33 0.86 28.25
CA ARG A 54 0.49 -0.27 27.85
C ARG A 54 -0.40 -1.29 27.14
N LEU A 55 0.06 -1.87 26.04
CA LEU A 55 -0.64 -3.02 25.45
C LEU A 55 -0.54 -4.20 26.43
N GLN A 56 -1.70 -4.73 26.82
CA GLN A 56 -1.86 -5.91 27.65
C GLN A 56 -2.77 -6.88 26.90
N ASP A 57 -2.21 -7.52 25.87
CA ASP A 57 -2.95 -8.42 24.99
C ASP A 57 -2.15 -9.73 24.83
N GLU A 58 -2.69 -10.84 25.34
CA GLU A 58 -2.05 -12.17 25.24
C GLU A 58 -1.87 -12.57 23.77
N LYS A 59 -2.77 -12.16 22.85
CA LYS A 59 -2.67 -12.47 21.43
C LYS A 59 -1.36 -11.89 20.86
N ALA A 60 -1.04 -10.65 21.20
CA ALA A 60 0.19 -10.00 20.76
C ALA A 60 1.45 -10.70 21.32
N ILE A 61 1.41 -11.14 22.58
CA ILE A 61 2.52 -11.87 23.22
C ILE A 61 2.76 -13.21 22.54
N ASP A 62 1.70 -14.00 22.37
CA ASP A 62 1.79 -15.31 21.73
C ASP A 62 2.24 -15.20 20.26
N GLU A 63 1.83 -14.14 19.57
CA GLU A 63 2.27 -13.85 18.20
C GLU A 63 3.79 -13.62 18.12
N ILE A 64 4.39 -12.91 19.08
CA ILE A 64 5.86 -12.76 19.14
C ILE A 64 6.54 -14.11 19.33
N HIS A 65 6.05 -14.95 20.24
CA HIS A 65 6.58 -16.29 20.44
C HIS A 65 6.47 -17.16 19.19
N ARG A 66 5.36 -17.04 18.45
CA ARG A 66 5.13 -17.73 17.17
C ARG A 66 6.12 -17.26 16.10
N ILE A 67 6.28 -15.95 15.91
CA ILE A 67 7.23 -15.37 14.95
C ILE A 67 8.66 -15.84 15.26
N LEU A 68 9.05 -15.85 16.54
CA LEU A 68 10.39 -16.30 16.95
C LEU A 68 10.66 -17.77 16.60
N LYS A 69 9.64 -18.64 16.68
CA LYS A 69 9.76 -20.07 16.40
C LYS A 69 9.64 -20.39 14.91
N PHE A 70 8.56 -19.94 14.27
CA PHE A 70 8.22 -20.35 12.89
C PHE A 70 8.75 -19.38 11.84
N GLN A 71 8.90 -18.10 12.20
CA GLN A 71 9.37 -17.02 11.33
C GLN A 71 8.51 -16.92 10.06
N THR A 72 7.19 -17.05 10.22
CA THR A 72 6.20 -16.92 9.16
C THR A 72 5.34 -15.69 9.43
N CYS A 73 4.95 -14.97 8.39
CA CYS A 73 4.17 -13.74 8.54
C CYS A 73 2.71 -14.05 8.96
N PRO A 74 2.14 -13.33 9.94
CA PRO A 74 0.74 -13.55 10.32
C PRO A 74 -0.28 -13.18 9.24
N ILE A 75 0.08 -12.24 8.35
CA ILE A 75 -0.81 -11.74 7.32
C ILE A 75 -0.76 -12.61 6.07
N CYS A 76 0.41 -12.74 5.43
CA CYS A 76 0.54 -13.40 4.14
C CYS A 76 1.19 -14.79 4.20
N LYS A 77 1.52 -15.29 5.41
CA LYS A 77 2.15 -16.61 5.65
C LYS A 77 3.53 -16.82 5.03
N SER A 78 4.06 -15.85 4.30
CA SER A 78 5.42 -15.92 3.74
C SER A 78 6.48 -16.04 4.83
N LYS A 79 7.59 -16.71 4.52
CA LYS A 79 8.77 -16.75 5.39
C LYS A 79 9.28 -15.33 5.64
N MET A 80 9.58 -15.04 6.90
CA MET A 80 10.12 -13.75 7.33
C MET A 80 11.65 -13.82 7.37
N ALA A 81 12.27 -12.74 6.92
CA ALA A 81 13.70 -12.58 6.93
C ALA A 81 14.16 -12.11 8.32
N PRO A 82 15.13 -12.78 8.95
CA PRO A 82 15.72 -12.32 10.19
C PRO A 82 16.60 -11.10 9.91
N ARG A 83 16.52 -10.08 10.77
CA ARG A 83 17.51 -9.01 10.81
C ARG A 83 18.87 -9.61 11.22
N PRO A 84 19.99 -9.24 10.56
CA PRO A 84 21.32 -9.60 11.02
C PRO A 84 21.49 -9.26 12.51
N GLN A 85 21.94 -10.24 13.28
CA GLN A 85 21.78 -10.29 14.72
C GLN A 85 22.50 -9.15 15.44
N ASP A 86 21.73 -8.32 16.16
CA ASP A 86 22.24 -7.56 17.30
C ASP A 86 22.16 -8.46 18.54
N PHE A 87 23.12 -8.37 19.45
CA PHE A 87 23.35 -9.34 20.54
C PHE A 87 22.10 -9.54 21.44
N ASN A 88 21.21 -8.54 21.48
CA ASN A 88 20.06 -8.49 22.38
C ASN A 88 18.71 -8.41 21.68
N GLU A 89 18.65 -8.49 20.35
CA GLU A 89 17.42 -8.30 19.57
C GLU A 89 17.20 -9.43 18.55
N GLN A 90 15.95 -9.84 18.41
CA GLN A 90 15.50 -10.75 17.36
C GLN A 90 14.31 -10.11 16.66
N ILE A 91 14.55 -9.52 15.49
CA ILE A 91 13.53 -8.90 14.64
C ILE A 91 13.39 -9.72 13.37
N TYR A 92 12.16 -9.95 12.96
CA TYR A 92 11.81 -10.59 11.70
C TYR A 92 10.96 -9.64 10.87
N ILE A 93 11.20 -9.64 9.56
CA ILE A 93 10.49 -8.79 8.61
C ILE A 93 10.01 -9.64 7.44
N CYS A 94 8.75 -9.50 7.08
CA CYS A 94 8.15 -10.09 5.91
C CYS A 94 8.42 -9.19 4.72
N LEU A 95 9.29 -9.63 3.80
CA LEU A 95 9.61 -8.87 2.59
C LEU A 95 8.46 -8.86 1.56
N THR A 96 7.42 -9.66 1.77
CA THR A 96 6.22 -9.68 0.92
C THR A 96 5.24 -8.57 1.29
N CYS A 97 4.87 -8.47 2.57
CA CYS A 97 3.84 -7.54 3.03
C CYS A 97 4.36 -6.43 3.96
N GLY A 98 5.64 -6.43 4.30
CA GLY A 98 6.27 -5.46 5.21
C GLY A 98 6.01 -5.73 6.69
N PHE A 99 5.25 -6.78 7.05
CA PHE A 99 4.97 -7.11 8.45
C PHE A 99 6.26 -7.38 9.18
N TRP A 100 6.44 -6.77 10.34
CA TRP A 100 7.59 -7.03 11.15
C TRP A 100 7.23 -7.10 12.62
N GLY A 101 8.02 -7.86 13.34
CA GLY A 101 7.87 -8.00 14.77
C GLY A 101 9.07 -8.71 15.35
N GLY A 102 9.19 -8.63 16.66
CA GLY A 102 10.34 -9.19 17.31
C GLY A 102 10.40 -8.93 18.79
N ARG A 103 11.49 -9.40 19.37
CA ARG A 103 11.80 -9.15 20.77
C ARG A 103 13.16 -8.49 20.92
N GLY A 104 13.34 -7.83 22.05
CA GLY A 104 14.60 -7.24 22.45
C GLY A 104 14.72 -7.08 23.95
N SER A 105 15.90 -6.67 24.41
CA SER A 105 16.15 -6.23 25.79
C SER A 105 17.04 -4.99 25.80
N ARG A 106 17.07 -4.27 26.93
CA ARG A 106 18.09 -3.23 27.14
C ARG A 106 19.46 -3.89 27.28
N MET A 107 20.49 -3.26 26.71
CA MET A 107 21.87 -3.75 26.72
C MET A 107 22.40 -4.11 28.12
N ASP A 108 21.87 -3.50 29.18
CA ASP A 108 22.37 -3.65 30.55
C ASP A 108 21.68 -4.77 31.35
N ASN A 109 20.67 -5.44 30.79
CA ASN A 109 19.73 -6.27 31.56
C ASN A 109 19.85 -7.79 31.32
N VAL A 110 20.80 -8.23 30.49
CA VAL A 110 20.95 -9.64 30.05
C VAL A 110 21.22 -10.61 31.21
N SER A 111 21.84 -10.13 32.30
CA SER A 111 22.18 -10.94 33.48
C SER A 111 21.12 -10.96 34.58
N SER A 112 19.99 -10.29 34.38
CA SER A 112 18.92 -10.16 35.38
C SER A 112 17.62 -10.69 34.79
N LYS A 113 16.75 -11.30 35.60
CA LYS A 113 15.42 -11.83 35.21
C LYS A 113 14.43 -10.72 34.78
N ILE A 114 14.86 -9.77 33.95
CA ILE A 114 14.09 -8.61 33.52
C ILE A 114 13.32 -8.96 32.25
N GLY A 115 12.06 -8.52 32.22
CA GLY A 115 11.12 -8.85 31.16
C GLY A 115 11.61 -8.49 29.76
N LEU A 116 11.43 -9.44 28.85
CA LEU A 116 11.63 -9.32 27.42
C LEU A 116 10.65 -8.30 26.81
N ARG A 117 11.21 -7.60 25.82
CA ARG A 117 10.61 -6.62 24.91
C ARG A 117 9.78 -7.29 23.84
N GLY A 118 8.57 -6.85 23.51
CA GLY A 118 7.86 -7.23 22.27
C GLY A 118 7.60 -6.01 21.41
N VAL A 119 7.66 -6.17 20.10
CA VAL A 119 7.21 -5.16 19.14
C VAL A 119 6.47 -5.83 17.98
N LEU A 120 5.32 -5.30 17.62
CA LEU A 120 4.58 -5.66 16.41
C LEU A 120 4.36 -4.41 15.59
N GLY A 121 4.71 -4.41 14.31
CA GLY A 121 4.27 -3.35 13.42
C GLY A 121 2.74 -3.33 13.34
N ILE A 122 2.11 -2.17 13.11
CA ILE A 122 0.69 -2.05 12.67
C ILE A 122 0.56 -1.63 11.20
N TYR A 123 -0.27 -2.35 10.44
CA TYR A 123 -0.57 -2.02 9.06
C TYR A 123 -1.80 -1.11 9.01
N LYS A 124 -1.61 0.19 9.25
CA LYS A 124 -2.68 1.19 9.18
C LYS A 124 -2.10 2.51 8.68
N PRO A 125 -2.64 3.09 7.59
CA PRO A 125 -2.22 4.42 7.14
C PRO A 125 -2.45 5.47 8.24
N LEU A 126 -1.41 6.22 8.60
CA LEU A 126 -1.54 7.35 9.55
C LEU A 126 -2.09 8.62 8.91
N VAL A 127 -1.85 8.76 7.60
CA VAL A 127 -2.33 9.87 6.81
C VAL A 127 -3.40 9.37 5.83
N PRO A 128 -4.38 10.21 5.46
CA PRO A 128 -5.32 9.87 4.40
C PRO A 128 -4.58 9.44 3.13
N LEU A 129 -5.03 8.35 2.49
CA LEU A 129 -4.36 7.81 1.29
C LEU A 129 -4.21 8.86 0.17
N GLN A 130 -5.16 9.79 0.06
CA GLN A 130 -5.10 10.90 -0.89
C GLN A 130 -3.84 11.78 -0.75
N ASP A 131 -3.26 11.85 0.45
CA ASP A 131 -2.10 12.69 0.79
C ASP A 131 -0.78 11.90 0.74
N SER A 132 -0.84 10.59 0.49
CA SER A 132 0.32 9.70 0.43
C SER A 132 1.09 9.81 -0.90
N THR A 133 2.39 9.48 -0.85
CA THR A 133 3.25 9.38 -2.04
C THR A 133 2.82 8.23 -2.95
N THR A 134 3.25 8.26 -4.21
CA THR A 134 2.88 7.22 -5.19
C THR A 134 3.47 5.86 -4.78
N GLU A 135 4.71 5.83 -4.30
CA GLU A 135 5.37 4.59 -3.84
C GLU A 135 4.65 3.96 -2.65
N TYR A 136 4.14 4.80 -1.74
CA TYR A 136 3.31 4.35 -0.63
C TYR A 136 1.99 3.77 -1.15
N LEU A 137 1.31 4.47 -2.07
CA LEU A 137 0.06 4.00 -2.65
C LEU A 137 0.22 2.70 -3.44
N VAL A 138 1.27 2.54 -4.24
CA VAL A 138 1.58 1.31 -4.99
C VAL A 138 1.63 0.12 -4.04
N SER A 139 2.48 0.22 -3.02
CA SER A 139 2.69 -0.86 -2.07
C SER A 139 1.50 -1.10 -1.15
N HIS A 140 0.71 -0.06 -0.87
CA HIS A 140 -0.50 -0.17 -0.05
C HIS A 140 -1.67 -0.80 -0.78
N LEU A 141 -2.02 -0.25 -1.94
CA LEU A 141 -3.20 -0.65 -2.72
C LEU A 141 -3.02 -2.01 -3.38
N LYS A 142 -1.78 -2.47 -3.61
CA LYS A 142 -1.52 -3.88 -3.95
C LYS A 142 -2.07 -4.85 -2.88
N LYS A 143 -1.96 -4.49 -1.59
CA LYS A 143 -2.40 -5.33 -0.46
C LYS A 143 -3.87 -5.12 -0.12
N HIS A 144 -4.36 -3.88 -0.32
CA HIS A 144 -5.73 -3.46 0.01
C HIS A 144 -6.38 -2.77 -1.21
N PRO A 145 -6.63 -3.53 -2.30
CA PRO A 145 -7.16 -2.94 -3.52
C PRO A 145 -8.60 -2.43 -3.35
N ASP A 146 -9.32 -2.92 -2.35
CA ASP A 146 -10.65 -2.43 -1.93
C ASP A 146 -10.63 -0.94 -1.51
N GLN A 147 -9.45 -0.40 -1.19
CA GLN A 147 -9.28 0.99 -0.76
C GLN A 147 -8.98 1.97 -1.90
N LEU A 148 -8.94 1.52 -3.17
CA LEU A 148 -8.79 2.41 -4.33
C LEU A 148 -9.78 3.59 -4.33
N PRO A 149 -11.07 3.45 -3.95
CA PRO A 149 -11.99 4.58 -3.92
C PRO A 149 -11.63 5.69 -2.91
N ASN A 150 -10.77 5.38 -1.93
CA ASN A 150 -10.37 6.32 -0.89
C ASN A 150 -9.33 7.33 -1.38
N ILE A 151 -8.80 7.19 -2.60
CA ILE A 151 -8.03 8.25 -3.25
C ILE A 151 -8.96 9.13 -4.11
N GLY A 152 -8.87 10.45 -3.90
CA GLY A 152 -9.70 11.39 -4.66
C GLY A 152 -9.37 11.40 -6.16
N PRO A 153 -10.32 11.73 -7.06
CA PRO A 153 -10.14 11.62 -8.51
C PRO A 153 -8.87 12.31 -9.05
N LYS A 154 -8.60 13.55 -8.61
CA LYS A 154 -7.40 14.29 -9.00
C LYS A 154 -6.09 13.61 -8.58
N ARG A 155 -6.08 12.96 -7.41
CA ARG A 155 -4.92 12.19 -6.95
C ARG A 155 -4.78 10.89 -7.75
N ALA A 156 -5.90 10.26 -8.09
CA ALA A 156 -5.98 9.06 -8.89
C ALA A 156 -5.49 9.28 -10.32
N GLU A 157 -5.80 10.42 -10.95
CA GLU A 157 -5.28 10.79 -12.27
C GLU A 157 -3.75 10.74 -12.30
N LYS A 158 -3.10 11.47 -11.38
CA LYS A 158 -1.64 11.43 -11.25
C LYS A 158 -1.13 10.02 -10.94
N PHE A 159 -1.79 9.32 -10.03
CA PHE A 159 -1.38 7.99 -9.57
C PHE A 159 -1.38 6.96 -10.70
N VAL A 160 -2.49 6.86 -11.46
CA VAL A 160 -2.64 5.93 -12.58
C VAL A 160 -1.65 6.26 -13.69
N MET A 161 -1.32 7.52 -13.89
CA MET A 161 -0.33 7.93 -14.88
C MET A 161 1.09 7.50 -14.52
N ASP A 162 1.45 7.58 -13.23
CA ASP A 162 2.69 7.01 -12.72
C ASP A 162 2.71 5.47 -12.94
N LEU A 163 1.59 4.78 -12.64
CA LEU A 163 1.43 3.34 -12.87
C LEU A 163 1.56 2.94 -14.34
N LEU A 164 0.94 3.71 -15.25
CA LEU A 164 1.00 3.47 -16.69
C LEU A 164 2.42 3.64 -17.24
N SER A 165 3.16 4.65 -16.75
CA SER A 165 4.56 4.83 -17.12
C SER A 165 5.38 3.60 -16.76
N ASP A 166 5.13 3.02 -15.58
CA ASP A 166 5.77 1.79 -15.16
C ASP A 166 5.32 0.56 -15.97
N TYR A 167 4.03 0.43 -16.21
CA TYR A 167 3.44 -0.72 -16.90
C TYR A 167 3.87 -0.80 -18.38
N LEU A 168 3.79 0.32 -19.09
CA LEU A 168 4.13 0.42 -20.52
C LEU A 168 5.63 0.69 -20.77
N ASN A 169 6.38 0.99 -19.70
CA ASN A 169 7.79 1.37 -19.77
C ASN A 169 8.04 2.52 -20.76
N CYS A 170 7.21 3.57 -20.68
CA CYS A 170 7.23 4.71 -21.57
C CYS A 170 7.08 6.04 -20.82
N GLU A 171 7.37 7.15 -21.51
CA GLU A 171 7.14 8.49 -20.99
C GLU A 171 5.65 8.83 -21.02
N VAL A 172 5.13 9.23 -19.86
CA VAL A 172 3.73 9.60 -19.67
C VAL A 172 3.68 10.99 -19.06
N LYS A 173 2.91 11.91 -19.67
CA LYS A 173 2.76 13.29 -19.18
C LYS A 173 1.33 13.55 -18.73
N ASN A 174 1.20 14.00 -17.49
CA ASN A 174 -0.05 14.51 -16.94
C ASN A 174 -0.41 15.84 -17.59
N VAL A 175 -1.69 15.98 -17.96
CA VAL A 175 -2.25 17.28 -18.32
C VAL A 175 -2.80 17.89 -17.04
N GLY A 176 -2.15 18.93 -16.55
CA GLY A 176 -2.58 19.61 -15.33
C GLY A 176 -3.52 20.77 -15.64
N GLY A 177 -4.82 20.66 -15.31
CA GLY A 177 -5.73 21.79 -15.47
C GLY A 177 -7.20 21.51 -15.13
N TYR A 178 -7.86 22.47 -14.48
CA TYR A 178 -9.32 22.51 -14.53
C TYR A 178 -9.72 22.90 -15.96
N LYS A 179 -10.49 22.03 -16.64
CA LYS A 179 -11.08 22.18 -18.00
C LYS A 179 -10.35 21.49 -19.17
N ASP A 180 -9.68 20.36 -18.97
CA ASP A 180 -8.90 19.68 -20.04
C ASP A 180 -9.73 18.90 -21.07
N LYS A 181 -11.05 19.15 -21.14
CA LYS A 181 -11.97 18.64 -22.18
C LYS A 181 -11.92 17.11 -22.36
N GLY A 182 -11.76 16.36 -21.27
CA GLY A 182 -11.80 14.90 -21.28
C GLY A 182 -10.46 14.19 -21.46
N ILE A 183 -9.32 14.89 -21.28
CA ILE A 183 -7.98 14.28 -21.30
C ILE A 183 -7.31 14.51 -19.97
N ASP A 184 -6.84 13.43 -19.36
CA ASP A 184 -6.10 13.48 -18.09
C ASP A 184 -4.58 13.33 -18.36
N GLY A 185 -4.22 12.74 -19.51
CA GLY A 185 -2.84 12.39 -19.82
C GLY A 185 -2.49 12.19 -21.29
N TYR A 186 -1.18 12.13 -21.55
CA TYR A 186 -0.61 11.71 -22.83
C TYR A 186 0.48 10.67 -22.63
N ILE A 187 0.53 9.70 -23.56
CA ILE A 187 1.70 8.86 -23.78
C ILE A 187 2.54 9.50 -24.88
N ILE A 188 3.85 9.57 -24.66
CA ILE A 188 4.79 10.19 -25.58
C ILE A 188 5.74 9.13 -26.14
N LYS A 189 5.90 9.14 -27.46
CA LYS A 189 6.84 8.27 -28.16
C LYS A 189 7.75 9.13 -29.03
N GLY A 190 9.00 9.29 -28.61
CA GLY A 190 9.89 10.31 -29.19
C GLY A 190 9.41 11.70 -28.78
N ASP A 191 9.16 12.58 -29.75
CA ASP A 191 8.68 13.96 -29.51
C ASP A 191 7.17 14.13 -29.79
N GLU A 192 6.47 13.05 -30.12
CA GLU A 192 5.06 13.08 -30.52
C GLU A 192 4.13 12.42 -29.50
N ILE A 193 2.90 12.94 -29.40
CA ILE A 193 1.83 12.33 -28.62
C ILE A 193 1.37 11.08 -29.36
N SER A 194 1.62 9.91 -28.78
CA SER A 194 1.18 8.64 -29.38
C SER A 194 -0.27 8.34 -29.04
N SER A 195 -0.67 8.60 -27.78
CA SER A 195 -1.98 8.26 -27.26
C SER A 195 -2.45 9.27 -26.22
N ILE A 196 -3.76 9.49 -26.14
CA ILE A 196 -4.37 10.19 -25.00
C ILE A 196 -4.74 9.19 -23.90
N VAL A 197 -4.74 9.64 -22.66
CA VAL A 197 -5.21 8.85 -21.52
C VAL A 197 -6.39 9.59 -20.88
N GLN A 198 -7.48 8.86 -20.66
CA GLN A 198 -8.61 9.31 -19.86
C GLN A 198 -8.86 8.34 -18.71
N ILE A 199 -9.09 8.87 -17.51
CA ILE A 199 -9.20 8.15 -16.25
C ILE A 199 -10.56 8.45 -15.65
N LYS A 200 -11.36 7.41 -15.43
CA LYS A 200 -12.65 7.50 -14.73
C LYS A 200 -12.55 6.83 -13.38
N TRP A 201 -12.32 7.65 -12.35
CA TRP A 201 -12.30 7.21 -10.96
C TRP A 201 -13.70 7.29 -10.33
N ARG A 202 -14.19 6.17 -9.81
CA ARG A 202 -15.53 6.00 -9.23
C ARG A 202 -15.44 5.63 -7.76
N GLU A 203 -16.34 6.18 -6.94
CA GLU A 203 -16.46 5.77 -5.54
C GLU A 203 -16.94 4.32 -5.41
N ASN A 204 -17.85 3.90 -6.28
CA ASN A 204 -18.33 2.53 -6.34
C ASN A 204 -17.62 1.79 -7.48
N MET A 205 -16.76 0.83 -7.13
CA MET A 205 -16.06 -0.03 -8.09
C MET A 205 -16.94 -1.16 -8.65
N ASN A 206 -18.02 -1.52 -7.95
CA ASN A 206 -18.86 -2.64 -8.34
C ASN A 206 -19.65 -2.33 -9.62
N GLY A 207 -19.73 -3.33 -10.49
CA GLY A 207 -20.48 -3.29 -11.75
C GLY A 207 -19.69 -2.69 -12.91
N ALA A 208 -20.37 -2.56 -14.03
CA ALA A 208 -19.75 -2.22 -15.31
C ALA A 208 -19.61 -0.71 -15.55
N GLU A 209 -18.53 -0.30 -16.22
CA GLU A 209 -18.45 1.02 -16.86
C GLU A 209 -19.23 1.04 -18.18
N SER A 210 -19.87 2.16 -18.46
CA SER A 210 -20.91 2.28 -19.49
C SER A 210 -20.38 2.73 -20.86
N VAL A 211 -21.15 2.44 -21.90
CA VAL A 211 -20.94 2.89 -23.29
C VAL A 211 -20.75 4.41 -23.41
N LYS A 212 -21.40 5.18 -22.54
CA LYS A 212 -21.33 6.64 -22.54
C LYS A 212 -19.87 7.13 -22.45
N VAL A 213 -19.07 6.49 -21.60
CA VAL A 213 -17.66 6.88 -21.40
C VAL A 213 -16.83 6.55 -22.64
N ILE A 214 -17.08 5.41 -23.27
CA ILE A 214 -16.39 5.00 -24.51
C ILE A 214 -16.58 6.05 -25.61
N ARG A 215 -17.83 6.50 -25.80
CA ARG A 215 -18.19 7.51 -26.80
C ARG A 215 -17.58 8.88 -26.50
N GLU A 216 -17.42 9.23 -25.22
CA GLU A 216 -16.76 10.46 -24.78
C GLU A 216 -15.28 10.48 -25.17
N VAL A 217 -14.55 9.38 -24.91
CA VAL A 217 -13.14 9.24 -25.30
C VAL A 217 -13.00 9.28 -26.83
N ALA A 218 -13.86 8.54 -27.54
CA ALA A 218 -13.83 8.48 -28.99
C ALA A 218 -14.05 9.87 -29.62
N GLY A 219 -15.01 10.64 -29.11
CA GLY A 219 -15.21 12.03 -29.52
C GLY A 219 -13.99 12.90 -29.27
N THR A 220 -13.27 12.67 -28.16
CA THR A 220 -12.05 13.39 -27.81
C THR A 220 -10.89 13.05 -28.76
N LEU A 221 -10.70 11.78 -29.10
CA LEU A 221 -9.70 11.33 -30.09
C LEU A 221 -9.88 12.04 -31.44
N LEU A 222 -11.11 12.04 -31.95
CA LEU A 222 -11.47 12.72 -33.19
C LEU A 222 -11.23 14.22 -33.13
N ALA A 223 -11.66 14.86 -32.04
CA ALA A 223 -11.52 16.32 -31.87
C ALA A 223 -10.06 16.76 -31.77
N ARG A 224 -9.16 15.91 -31.28
CA ARG A 224 -7.71 16.21 -31.17
C ARG A 224 -6.89 15.73 -32.35
N GLY A 225 -7.47 14.93 -33.25
CA GLY A 225 -6.72 14.33 -34.34
C GLY A 225 -5.64 13.37 -33.85
N ILE A 226 -5.91 12.63 -32.77
CA ILE A 226 -5.03 11.57 -32.24
C ILE A 226 -5.77 10.24 -32.42
N PRO A 227 -5.19 9.25 -33.12
CA PRO A 227 -5.91 8.02 -33.44
C PRO A 227 -5.96 7.03 -32.27
N SER A 228 -5.11 7.17 -31.25
CA SER A 228 -4.98 6.19 -30.16
C SER A 228 -5.36 6.79 -28.81
N GLY A 229 -6.11 6.03 -28.01
CA GLY A 229 -6.50 6.39 -26.65
C GLY A 229 -6.52 5.20 -25.71
N ILE A 230 -6.23 5.47 -24.44
CA ILE A 230 -6.38 4.53 -23.32
C ILE A 230 -7.44 5.10 -22.38
N LEU A 231 -8.47 4.30 -22.10
CA LEU A 231 -9.46 4.59 -21.08
C LEU A 231 -9.22 3.70 -19.87
N VAL A 232 -8.86 4.30 -18.74
CA VAL A 232 -8.70 3.62 -17.46
C VAL A 232 -9.94 3.85 -16.59
N SER A 233 -10.48 2.79 -16.00
CA SER A 233 -11.59 2.86 -15.03
C SER A 233 -11.30 1.97 -13.84
N ASN A 234 -11.62 2.43 -12.63
CA ASN A 234 -11.58 1.57 -11.44
C ASN A 234 -12.87 0.75 -11.22
N LYS A 235 -13.76 0.70 -12.21
CA LYS A 235 -14.85 -0.27 -12.25
C LYS A 235 -14.30 -1.68 -12.45
N ASP A 236 -15.00 -2.66 -11.89
CA ASP A 236 -14.68 -4.09 -12.00
C ASP A 236 -14.44 -4.52 -13.46
N HIS A 237 -15.29 -4.08 -14.39
CA HIS A 237 -15.16 -4.36 -15.82
C HIS A 237 -15.88 -3.30 -16.67
N PHE A 238 -15.70 -3.36 -18.00
CA PHE A 238 -16.54 -2.63 -18.97
C PHE A 238 -17.75 -3.46 -19.40
N SER A 239 -18.90 -2.82 -19.67
CA SER A 239 -20.08 -3.55 -20.15
C SER A 239 -19.82 -4.19 -21.52
N LYS A 240 -20.55 -5.25 -21.86
CA LYS A 240 -20.46 -5.90 -23.19
C LYS A 240 -20.65 -4.89 -24.31
N ASP A 241 -21.69 -4.06 -24.22
CA ASP A 241 -21.96 -3.00 -25.19
C ASP A 241 -20.82 -1.96 -25.26
N ALA A 242 -20.13 -1.68 -24.15
CA ALA A 242 -19.01 -0.74 -24.12
C ALA A 242 -17.79 -1.32 -24.85
N ILE A 243 -17.52 -2.61 -24.64
CA ILE A 243 -16.47 -3.35 -25.35
C ILE A 243 -16.80 -3.44 -26.85
N GLU A 244 -18.06 -3.73 -27.20
CA GLU A 244 -18.51 -3.75 -28.60
C GLU A 244 -18.33 -2.38 -29.28
N ASP A 245 -18.75 -1.30 -28.64
CA ASP A 245 -18.56 0.06 -29.17
C ASP A 245 -17.07 0.40 -29.33
N ALA A 246 -16.22 0.07 -28.34
CA ALA A 246 -14.77 0.30 -28.43
C ALA A 246 -14.13 -0.49 -29.59
N ASN A 247 -14.57 -1.73 -29.81
CA ASN A 247 -14.15 -2.56 -30.94
C ASN A 247 -14.62 -2.00 -32.29
N LEU A 248 -15.85 -1.47 -32.37
CA LEU A 248 -16.36 -0.82 -33.57
C LEU A 248 -15.58 0.46 -33.88
N ILE A 249 -15.29 1.27 -32.86
CA ILE A 249 -14.44 2.46 -32.99
C ILE A 249 -13.06 2.05 -33.52
N SER A 250 -12.44 1.02 -32.93
CA SER A 250 -11.08 0.60 -33.30
C SER A 250 -10.98 -0.06 -34.68
N LYS A 251 -12.11 -0.43 -35.30
CA LYS A 251 -12.16 -0.91 -36.68
C LYS A 251 -12.24 0.23 -37.71
N ASN A 252 -12.50 1.45 -37.27
CA ASN A 252 -12.63 2.59 -38.17
C ASN A 252 -11.26 3.13 -38.56
N GLU A 253 -11.10 3.39 -39.85
CA GLU A 253 -9.99 4.15 -40.42
C GLU A 253 -10.51 5.50 -40.90
N ILE A 254 -9.85 6.57 -40.48
CA ILE A 254 -10.27 7.93 -40.79
C ILE A 254 -9.19 8.59 -41.64
N ASN A 255 -9.61 9.13 -42.78
CA ASN A 255 -8.72 9.80 -43.71
C ASN A 255 -7.92 10.90 -42.99
N LYS A 256 -6.58 10.89 -43.16
CA LYS A 256 -5.59 11.77 -42.50
C LYS A 256 -5.33 11.52 -41.01
N LEU A 257 -6.10 10.68 -40.34
CA LEU A 257 -5.94 10.35 -38.93
C LEU A 257 -5.41 8.92 -38.72
N GLY A 258 -5.74 8.00 -39.64
CA GLY A 258 -5.35 6.60 -39.59
C GLY A 258 -6.38 5.72 -38.89
N THR A 259 -5.97 4.51 -38.53
CA THR A 259 -6.79 3.54 -37.80
C THR A 259 -6.94 3.98 -36.35
N MET A 260 -8.20 4.14 -35.92
CA MET A 260 -8.49 4.45 -34.52
C MET A 260 -8.15 3.25 -33.63
N GLN A 261 -7.68 3.51 -32.42
CA GLN A 261 -7.38 2.49 -31.42
C GLN A 261 -7.85 2.99 -30.06
N LEU A 262 -8.75 2.24 -29.43
CA LEU A 262 -9.19 2.52 -28.07
C LEU A 262 -8.93 1.30 -27.19
N GLU A 263 -7.97 1.45 -26.28
CA GLU A 263 -7.65 0.45 -25.27
C GLU A 263 -8.47 0.71 -24.01
N LEU A 264 -9.04 -0.35 -23.43
CA LEU A 264 -9.84 -0.30 -22.23
C LEU A 264 -9.06 -0.99 -21.11
N MET A 265 -8.85 -0.27 -20.00
CA MET A 265 -8.19 -0.79 -18.80
C MET A 265 -9.13 -0.67 -17.61
N ASP A 266 -9.53 -1.79 -17.02
CA ASP A 266 -10.44 -1.84 -15.88
C ASP A 266 -9.68 -2.06 -14.56
N TYR A 267 -10.43 -2.33 -13.49
CA TYR A 267 -9.91 -2.63 -12.16
C TYR A 267 -8.83 -3.73 -12.20
N HIS A 268 -9.01 -4.78 -12.98
CA HIS A 268 -8.04 -5.88 -13.03
C HIS A 268 -6.73 -5.43 -13.66
N ASN A 269 -6.79 -4.59 -14.70
CA ASN A 269 -5.58 -4.00 -15.26
C ASN A 269 -4.87 -3.07 -14.26
N ILE A 270 -5.61 -2.35 -13.41
CA ILE A 270 -5.00 -1.55 -12.33
C ILE A 270 -4.26 -2.46 -11.34
N LEU A 271 -4.79 -3.64 -11.01
CA LEU A 271 -4.07 -4.60 -10.16
C LEU A 271 -2.78 -5.10 -10.80
N ASP A 272 -2.79 -5.39 -12.11
CA ASP A 272 -1.59 -5.80 -12.85
C ASP A 272 -0.54 -4.66 -12.85
N MET A 273 -0.98 -3.42 -13.07
CA MET A 273 -0.12 -2.24 -12.99
C MET A 273 0.48 -2.06 -11.59
N LEU A 274 -0.31 -2.26 -10.53
CA LEU A 274 0.16 -2.22 -9.14
C LEU A 274 1.21 -3.31 -8.87
N GLU A 275 1.01 -4.51 -9.38
CA GLU A 275 1.95 -5.62 -9.21
C GLU A 275 3.29 -5.31 -9.87
N ILE A 276 3.28 -4.83 -11.11
CA ILE A 276 4.49 -4.45 -11.86
C ILE A 276 5.22 -3.29 -11.17
N SER A 277 4.48 -2.24 -10.81
CA SER A 277 5.06 -1.06 -10.14
C SER A 277 5.64 -1.44 -8.78
N ASN A 278 4.95 -2.27 -8.00
CA ASN A 278 5.45 -2.75 -6.72
C ASN A 278 6.68 -3.65 -6.89
N THR A 279 6.70 -4.50 -7.91
CA THR A 279 7.87 -5.35 -8.21
C THR A 279 9.09 -4.47 -8.51
N LYS A 280 8.95 -3.50 -9.41
CA LYS A 280 10.02 -2.52 -9.70
C LYS A 280 10.49 -1.77 -8.45
N LEU A 281 9.54 -1.35 -7.62
CA LEU A 281 9.81 -0.64 -6.37
C LEU A 281 10.59 -1.49 -5.36
N THR A 282 10.35 -2.81 -5.31
CA THR A 282 10.88 -3.70 -4.28
C THR A 282 12.05 -4.59 -4.74
N ASP A 283 12.31 -4.72 -6.05
CA ASP A 283 13.30 -5.64 -6.65
C ASP A 283 14.72 -5.52 -6.07
N LYS A 284 15.08 -4.32 -5.59
CA LYS A 284 16.42 -4.02 -5.04
C LYS A 284 16.44 -3.73 -3.55
N MET A 285 15.30 -3.85 -2.87
CA MET A 285 15.22 -3.53 -1.45
C MET A 285 15.79 -4.65 -0.59
N ARG A 286 16.59 -4.24 0.38
CA ARG A 286 17.11 -5.12 1.44
C ARG A 286 16.37 -4.84 2.73
N ILE A 287 16.52 -5.71 3.72
CA ILE A 287 15.92 -5.58 5.06
C ILE A 287 16.09 -4.18 5.65
N GLU A 288 17.26 -3.56 5.46
CA GLU A 288 17.61 -2.24 5.98
C GLU A 288 16.88 -1.10 5.27
N ASP A 289 16.30 -1.36 4.09
CA ASP A 289 15.49 -0.40 3.34
C ASP A 289 14.01 -0.43 3.75
N TRP A 290 13.56 -1.51 4.41
CA TRP A 290 12.18 -1.63 4.91
C TRP A 290 11.97 -0.94 6.25
N ILE A 291 13.02 -0.84 7.09
CA ILE A 291 12.92 -0.23 8.42
C ILE A 291 14.15 0.63 8.68
N ASN A 292 13.91 1.92 8.93
CA ASN A 292 14.97 2.87 9.27
C ASN A 292 15.29 2.82 10.77
N PHE A 293 16.26 2.00 11.14
CA PHE A 293 16.70 1.84 12.54
C PHE A 293 17.73 2.89 12.98
N GLU A 294 18.33 3.68 12.07
CA GLU A 294 19.42 4.62 12.39
C GLU A 294 18.91 5.95 12.98
N GLN A 295 17.63 6.27 12.82
CA GLN A 295 17.02 7.52 13.31
C GLN A 295 15.99 7.31 14.44
N GLY A 296 15.71 6.06 14.83
CA GLY A 296 14.66 5.74 15.80
C GLY A 296 15.25 5.39 17.17
N HIS A 297 14.73 6.03 18.23
CA HIS A 297 14.79 5.57 19.61
C HIS A 297 14.86 4.03 19.68
N HIS A 298 15.77 3.45 20.47
CA HIS A 298 15.88 2.00 20.60
C HIS A 298 14.47 1.40 20.69
N VAL A 299 14.06 0.61 19.69
CA VAL A 299 12.67 0.14 19.51
C VAL A 299 12.17 -0.60 20.76
N PHE A 300 13.12 -1.03 21.60
CA PHE A 300 12.92 -1.68 22.87
C PHE A 300 13.36 -0.85 24.09
N ASP A 301 13.44 0.50 24.04
CA ASP A 301 13.84 1.36 25.18
C ASP A 301 12.68 1.92 26.03
N GLY A 302 12.93 2.02 27.35
CA GLY A 302 12.03 2.65 28.33
C GLY A 302 10.80 1.82 28.71
N ALA A 303 10.14 2.14 29.84
CA ALA A 303 8.85 1.55 30.16
C ALA A 303 7.86 2.01 29.08
N MET A 304 7.58 1.17 28.08
CA MET A 304 6.82 1.57 26.89
C MET A 304 5.41 1.99 27.27
N ARG A 305 5.23 3.30 27.21
CA ARG A 305 4.03 4.04 27.52
C ARG A 305 3.53 4.60 26.20
N ILE A 306 2.38 4.12 25.77
CA ILE A 306 1.68 4.49 24.55
C ILE A 306 0.83 5.73 24.86
N SER A 307 0.89 6.76 24.02
CA SER A 307 0.10 7.98 24.24
C SER A 307 -1.39 7.71 24.08
N ASP A 308 -2.22 8.52 24.75
CA ASP A 308 -3.68 8.49 24.57
C ASP A 308 -4.10 8.67 23.11
N ASP A 309 -3.42 9.55 22.37
CA ASP A 309 -3.73 9.82 20.97
C ASP A 309 -3.46 8.61 20.08
N PHE A 310 -2.38 7.87 20.33
CA PHE A 310 -2.12 6.60 19.65
C PHE A 310 -3.20 5.57 19.98
N VAL A 311 -3.61 5.44 21.25
CA VAL A 311 -4.68 4.50 21.65
C VAL A 311 -6.02 4.85 21.00
N LYS A 312 -6.35 6.14 20.83
CA LYS A 312 -7.57 6.58 20.13
C LYS A 312 -7.61 6.14 18.68
N MET A 313 -6.49 5.84 18.04
CA MET A 313 -6.46 5.33 16.67
C MET A 313 -7.03 3.90 16.56
N PHE A 314 -7.23 3.20 17.67
CA PHE A 314 -7.80 1.85 17.74
C PHE A 314 -9.26 1.82 18.24
N LYS A 315 -9.90 2.99 18.35
CA LYS A 315 -11.31 3.16 18.75
C LYS A 315 -12.11 3.76 17.60
#